data_AF-A0A966KI66-F1
#
_entry.id   AF-A0A966KI66-F1
#
_cell.length_a   1.000
_cell.length_b   1.000
_cell.length_c   1.000
_cell.angle_alpha   90.00
_cell.angle_beta   90.00
_cell.angle_gamma   90.00
#
_symmetry.space_group_name_H-M   'P 1'
#
loop_
_entity.id
_entity.type
_entity.pdbx_description
1 polymer ?
#
loop_
_entity_poly.entity_id
_entity_poly.type
_entity_poly.pdbx_seq_one_letter_code
_entity_poly.pdbx_strand_id
1 'polypeptide(L)'
;GIFEKLSLHPIDSLLKSGVSVTVSTDDPPFFNTTMTTEYNNLKDVFDWDEDIFKVINQNAIHAAFCDEKQKLILLERINSEWTKT
;
A
#
# COMPACT_ATOMS: atom_id res chain seq x y z
N GLY A 1 -15.21 5.79 3.49
CA GLY A 1 -16.63 5.38 3.61
C GLY A 1 -16.68 3.92 4.00
N ILE A 2 -17.86 3.40 4.36
CA ILE A 2 -18.05 1.97 4.66
C ILE A 2 -18.57 1.29 3.39
N PHE A 3 -17.98 0.15 3.04
CA PHE A 3 -18.34 -0.63 1.85
C PHE A 3 -18.74 -2.03 2.26
N GLU A 4 -19.79 -2.58 1.65
CA GLU A 4 -20.30 -3.93 1.98
C GLU A 4 -19.29 -5.04 1.67
N LYS A 5 -18.44 -4.82 0.66
CA LYS A 5 -17.40 -5.74 0.22
C LYS A 5 -16.17 -4.95 -0.20
N LEU A 6 -14.99 -5.54 -0.01
CA LEU A 6 -13.75 -4.92 -0.46
C LEU A 6 -13.73 -4.69 -1.98
N SER A 7 -14.38 -5.55 -2.78
CA SER A 7 -14.46 -5.37 -4.25
C SER A 7 -15.23 -4.13 -4.69
N LEU A 8 -16.00 -3.50 -3.79
CA LEU A 8 -16.70 -2.23 -4.03
C LEU A 8 -15.88 -1.02 -3.56
N HIS A 9 -14.74 -1.25 -2.89
CA HIS A 9 -13.88 -0.20 -2.38
C HIS A 9 -13.17 0.52 -3.56
N PRO A 10 -13.11 1.87 -3.57
CA PRO A 10 -12.64 2.63 -4.72
C PRO A 10 -11.12 2.63 -4.88
N ILE A 11 -10.37 2.04 -3.96
CA ILE A 11 -8.88 2.12 -3.91
C ILE A 11 -8.24 1.74 -5.24
N ASP A 12 -8.68 0.66 -5.88
CA ASP A 12 -8.15 0.22 -7.16
C ASP A 12 -8.48 1.20 -8.30
N SER A 13 -9.71 1.71 -8.35
CA SER A 13 -10.11 2.71 -9.34
C SER A 13 -9.36 4.04 -9.17
N LEU A 14 -9.08 4.43 -7.93
CA LEU A 14 -8.31 5.63 -7.60
C LEU A 14 -6.87 5.46 -8.04
N LEU A 15 -6.24 4.33 -7.71
CA LEU A 15 -4.89 4.00 -8.13
C LEU A 15 -4.76 4.00 -9.67
N LYS A 16 -5.68 3.32 -10.37
CA LYS A 16 -5.73 3.28 -11.85
C LYS A 16 -5.96 4.64 -12.48
N SER A 17 -6.56 5.58 -11.76
CA SER A 17 -6.74 6.97 -12.19
C SER A 17 -5.53 7.86 -11.87
N GLY A 18 -4.43 7.30 -11.36
CA GLY A 18 -3.21 8.03 -11.02
C GLY A 18 -3.26 8.74 -9.67
N VAL A 19 -4.26 8.47 -8.83
CA VAL A 19 -4.32 9.00 -7.47
C VAL A 19 -3.28 8.26 -6.63
N SER A 20 -2.44 9.01 -5.91
CA SER A 20 -1.53 8.43 -4.93
C SER A 20 -2.33 7.87 -3.76
N VAL A 21 -2.27 6.56 -3.57
CA VAL A 21 -2.93 5.84 -2.47
C VAL A 21 -1.89 5.08 -1.64
N THR A 22 -2.19 4.95 -0.35
CA THR A 22 -1.38 4.21 0.63
C THR A 22 -2.27 3.22 1.37
N VAL A 23 -1.68 2.20 2.00
CA VAL A 23 -2.39 1.17 2.76
C VAL A 23 -1.85 1.12 4.18
N SER A 24 -2.75 1.08 5.16
CA SER A 24 -2.47 0.93 6.59
C SER A 24 -3.60 0.15 7.26
N THR A 25 -3.41 -0.30 8.50
CA THR A 25 -4.37 -1.13 9.25
C THR A 25 -5.40 -0.36 10.06
N ASP A 26 -5.25 0.96 10.16
CA ASP A 26 -5.99 1.79 11.12
C ASP A 26 -5.76 1.26 12.56
N ASP A 27 -6.73 0.56 13.16
CA ASP A 27 -6.66 -0.03 14.50
C ASP A 27 -6.63 -1.59 14.46
N PRO A 28 -5.46 -2.23 14.22
CA PRO A 28 -5.39 -3.68 14.02
C PRO A 28 -5.99 -4.54 15.16
N PRO A 29 -5.85 -4.20 16.46
CA PRO A 29 -6.50 -4.97 17.53
C PRO A 29 -8.03 -4.89 17.49
N PHE A 30 -8.59 -3.77 17.02
CA PHE A 30 -10.03 -3.57 16.94
C PHE A 30 -10.63 -4.35 15.77
N PHE A 31 -9.94 -4.36 14.63
CA PHE A 31 -10.37 -5.07 13.43
C PHE A 31 -9.89 -6.53 13.34
N ASN A 32 -9.08 -6.97 14.30
CA ASN A 32 -8.43 -8.28 14.31
C ASN A 32 -7.70 -8.58 12.98
N THR A 33 -6.93 -7.58 12.50
CA THR A 33 -6.21 -7.64 11.23
C THR A 33 -4.70 -7.39 11.41
N THR A 34 -3.94 -7.60 10.34
CA THR A 34 -2.50 -7.29 10.25
C THR A 34 -2.20 -6.64 8.90
N MET A 35 -1.05 -5.97 8.76
CA MET A 35 -0.61 -5.45 7.46
C MET A 35 -0.58 -6.53 6.37
N THR A 36 -0.13 -7.74 6.71
CA THR A 36 -0.10 -8.88 5.78
C THR A 36 -1.51 -9.30 5.35
N THR A 37 -2.46 -9.32 6.29
CA THR A 37 -3.88 -9.62 5.99
C THR A 37 -4.47 -8.58 5.04
N GLU A 38 -4.23 -7.29 5.30
CA GLU A 38 -4.70 -6.22 4.42
C GLU A 38 -4.13 -6.35 3.00
N TYR A 39 -2.84 -6.67 2.87
CA TYR A 39 -2.20 -6.86 1.56
C TYR A 39 -2.73 -8.10 0.83
N ASN A 40 -2.89 -9.23 1.52
CA ASN A 40 -3.47 -10.44 0.92
C ASN A 40 -4.90 -10.19 0.42
N ASN A 41 -5.71 -9.47 1.19
CA ASN A 41 -7.07 -9.12 0.76
C ASN A 41 -7.07 -8.28 -0.53
N LEU A 42 -6.14 -7.32 -0.66
CA LEU A 42 -6.02 -6.49 -1.87
C LEU A 42 -5.55 -7.31 -3.07
N LYS A 43 -4.59 -8.22 -2.87
CA LYS A 43 -4.18 -9.19 -3.89
C LYS A 43 -5.35 -10.04 -4.36
N ASP A 44 -6.07 -10.68 -3.43
CA ASP A 44 -7.13 -11.62 -3.76
C ASP A 44 -8.35 -10.95 -4.42
N VAL A 45 -8.64 -9.70 -4.06
CA VAL A 45 -9.83 -8.99 -4.53
C VAL A 45 -9.59 -8.17 -5.79
N PHE A 46 -8.43 -7.54 -5.93
CA PHE A 46 -8.12 -6.63 -7.03
C PHE A 46 -7.04 -7.15 -7.98
N ASP A 47 -6.53 -8.36 -7.74
CA ASP A 47 -5.40 -8.95 -8.48
C ASP A 47 -4.15 -8.05 -8.44
N TRP A 48 -3.94 -7.37 -7.29
CA TRP A 48 -2.74 -6.57 -7.07
C TRP A 48 -1.53 -7.48 -6.96
N ASP A 49 -0.54 -7.20 -7.80
CA ASP A 49 0.73 -7.90 -7.84
C ASP A 49 1.83 -7.11 -7.12
N GLU A 50 3.04 -7.66 -7.17
CA GLU A 50 4.21 -7.07 -6.54
C GLU A 50 4.54 -5.67 -7.08
N ASP A 51 4.33 -5.43 -8.38
CA ASP A 51 4.60 -4.11 -8.98
C ASP A 51 3.63 -3.05 -8.43
N ILE A 52 2.36 -3.41 -8.27
CA ILE A 52 1.39 -2.54 -7.61
C ILE A 52 1.77 -2.29 -6.15
N PHE A 53 2.12 -3.33 -5.38
CA PHE A 53 2.54 -3.14 -3.99
C PHE A 53 3.80 -2.29 -3.85
N LYS A 54 4.73 -2.37 -4.79
CA LYS A 54 5.90 -1.51 -4.85
C LYS A 54 5.50 -0.04 -5.00
N VAL A 55 4.60 0.26 -5.94
CA VAL A 55 4.07 1.63 -6.15
C VAL A 55 3.37 2.15 -4.89
N ILE A 56 2.54 1.34 -4.24
CA ILE A 56 1.83 1.71 -3.00
C ILE A 56 2.80 2.08 -1.88
N ASN A 57 3.88 1.33 -1.72
CA ASN A 57 4.87 1.62 -0.69
C ASN A 57 5.74 2.83 -1.04
N GLN A 58 6.08 3.03 -2.32
CA GLN A 58 6.74 4.26 -2.76
C GLN A 58 5.87 5.50 -2.50
N ASN A 59 4.57 5.42 -2.80
CA ASN A 59 3.60 6.46 -2.46
C ASN A 59 3.61 6.77 -0.95
N ALA A 60 3.61 5.73 -0.11
CA ALA A 60 3.66 5.90 1.35
C ALA A 60 4.94 6.59 1.81
N ILE A 61 6.11 6.26 1.22
CA ILE A 61 7.37 6.94 1.53
C ILE A 61 7.34 8.41 1.12
N HIS A 62 6.82 8.72 -0.08
CA HIS A 62 6.69 10.11 -0.53
C HIS A 62 5.74 10.94 0.34
N ALA A 63 4.65 10.33 0.81
CA ALA A 63 3.66 10.94 1.69
C ALA A 63 4.10 11.04 3.16
N ALA A 64 5.18 10.35 3.55
CA ALA A 64 5.66 10.35 4.93
C ALA A 64 6.07 11.77 5.39
N PHE A 65 5.83 12.08 6.66
CA PHE A 65 6.17 13.38 7.26
C PHE A 65 7.60 13.44 7.82
N CYS A 66 8.46 12.49 7.46
CA CYS A 66 9.89 12.56 7.76
C CYS A 66 10.62 13.49 6.76
N ASP A 67 11.88 13.80 7.06
CA ASP A 67 12.71 14.62 6.18
C ASP A 67 13.06 13.90 4.86
N GLU A 68 13.45 14.69 3.85
CA GLU A 68 13.78 14.17 2.53
C GLU A 68 14.96 13.19 2.55
N LYS A 69 15.90 13.35 3.48
CA LYS A 69 17.02 12.41 3.63
C LYS A 69 16.51 11.03 4.04
N GLN A 70 15.58 10.97 5.00
CA GLN A 70 14.97 9.73 5.45
C GLN A 70 14.12 9.10 4.35
N LYS A 71 13.38 9.88 3.57
CA LYS A 71 12.63 9.37 2.40
C LYS A 71 13.56 8.73 1.38
N LEU A 72 14.68 9.38 1.03
CA LEU A 72 15.66 8.84 0.07
C LEU A 72 16.25 7.50 0.55
N ILE A 73 16.61 7.39 1.82
CA ILE A 73 17.11 6.13 2.41
C ILE A 73 16.05 5.01 2.29
N LEU A 74 14.78 5.31 2.56
CA LEU A 74 13.70 4.34 2.46
C LEU A 74 13.43 3.92 1.01
N LEU A 75 13.47 4.86 0.06
CA LEU A 75 13.31 4.59 -1.36
C LEU A 75 14.44 3.71 -1.90
N GLU A 76 15.68 3.99 -1.53
CA GLU A 76 16.83 3.15 -1.90
C GLU A 76 16.67 1.74 -1.34
N ARG A 77 16.30 1.63 -0.05
CA ARG A 77 16.10 0.34 0.61
C ARG A 77 15.01 -0.49 -0.09
N ILE A 78 13.81 0.06 -0.29
CA ILE A 78 12.72 -0.69 -0.90
C ILE A 78 13.02 -1.10 -2.34
N ASN A 79 13.68 -0.23 -3.12
CA ASN A 79 14.08 -0.56 -4.48
C ASN A 79 15.11 -1.69 -4.50
N SER A 80 16.07 -1.69 -3.57
CA SER A 80 17.08 -2.75 -3.47
C SER A 80 16.50 -4.11 -3.08
N GLU A 81 15.51 -4.16 -2.19
CA GLU A 81 14.88 -5.42 -1.80
C GLU A 81 14.05 -6.01 -2.95
N TRP A 82 13.40 -5.17 -3.75
CA TRP A 82 12.60 -5.62 -4.90
C TRP A 82 13.42 -6.08 -6.11
N THR A 83 14.70 -5.73 -6.17
CA THR A 83 15.62 -6.19 -7.24
C THR A 83 16.32 -7.50 -6.90
N LYS A 84 16.17 -8.02 -5.67
CA LYS A 84 16.79 -9.29 -5.24
C LYS A 84 15.98 -10.52 -5.63
N THR A 85 14.85 -10.33 -6.30
CA THR A 85 13.91 -11.36 -6.76
C THR A 85 14.10 -11.61 -8.25
#